data_AF-A0AAJ8M147-F1
#
_entry.id   AF-A0AAJ8M147-F1
#
_cell.length_a   1.000
_cell.length_b   1.000
_cell.length_c   1.000
_cell.angle_alpha   90.00
_cell.angle_beta   90.00
_cell.angle_gamma   90.00
#
_symmetry.space_group_name_H-M   'P 1'
#
loop_
_entity.id
_entity.type
_entity.pdbx_description
1 polymer ?
#
loop_
_entity_poly.entity_id
_entity_poly.type
_entity_poly.pdbx_seq_one_letter_code
_entity_poly.pdbx_strand_id
1 'polypeptide(L)'
;MGHFREEDEAMSSATAAAILEIVLLECKGTPLVRMYQEETFFDRWTYAGTYNNTTHGDAIFVNKSVVTTSLQLTYVTSNRIPIIRVGNSSTVDYNYKRDTVRITSDDSYRIGSIWGLNAVHLSNGCSVWPAFWSYGKGVT
;
A
#
# COMPACT_ATOMS: atom_id res chain seq x y z
N MET A 1 85.91 39.36 -7.30
CA MET A 1 85.13 40.62 -7.26
C MET A 1 83.94 40.44 -8.20
N GLY A 2 82.72 40.72 -7.74
CA GLY A 2 81.52 40.67 -8.58
C GLY A 2 80.50 39.64 -8.12
N HIS A 3 79.63 40.08 -7.23
CA HIS A 3 78.37 39.49 -6.78
C HIS A 3 77.29 39.68 -7.86
N PHE A 4 76.41 38.70 -8.10
CA PHE A 4 74.96 38.91 -8.31
C PHE A 4 74.21 37.57 -8.16
N ARG A 5 73.18 37.59 -7.29
CA ARG A 5 72.15 36.56 -7.07
C ARG A 5 70.99 36.77 -8.09
N GLU A 6 69.94 35.94 -7.95
CA GLU A 6 68.58 35.99 -8.54
C GLU A 6 68.39 35.04 -9.74
N GLU A 7 67.45 34.09 -9.83
CA GLU A 7 66.33 33.63 -8.99
C GLU A 7 66.12 32.12 -9.23
N ASP A 8 65.66 31.40 -8.20
CA ASP A 8 65.11 30.05 -8.29
C ASP A 8 63.67 30.09 -8.85
N GLU A 9 63.36 29.31 -9.89
CA GLU A 9 61.99 28.81 -10.09
C GLU A 9 62.01 27.30 -10.36
N ALA A 10 61.51 26.56 -9.38
CA ALA A 10 61.40 25.11 -9.37
C ALA A 10 60.26 24.64 -10.28
N MET A 11 60.60 23.92 -11.37
CA MET A 11 59.63 23.18 -12.16
C MET A 11 59.39 21.79 -11.55
N SER A 12 58.54 21.73 -10.53
CA SER A 12 58.08 20.46 -9.96
C SER A 12 56.90 19.92 -10.78
N SER A 13 57.21 18.95 -11.64
CA SER A 13 56.24 18.13 -12.37
C SER A 13 55.35 17.34 -11.38
N ALA A 14 54.13 17.80 -11.16
CA ALA A 14 53.08 17.01 -10.53
C ALA A 14 51.99 16.67 -11.56
N THR A 15 51.97 15.40 -11.93
CA THR A 15 50.94 14.69 -12.69
C THR A 15 49.51 15.14 -12.35
N ALA A 16 48.77 15.63 -13.35
CA ALA A 16 47.34 15.84 -13.23
C ALA A 16 46.61 14.49 -13.17
N ALA A 17 46.19 14.08 -11.98
CA ALA A 17 45.30 12.94 -11.81
C ALA A 17 43.90 13.32 -12.31
N ALA A 18 43.42 12.64 -13.35
CA ALA A 18 42.03 12.76 -13.80
C ALA A 18 41.13 12.13 -12.73
N ILE A 19 40.34 12.95 -12.05
CA ILE A 19 39.27 12.48 -11.15
C ILE A 19 38.14 11.98 -12.05
N LEU A 20 38.01 10.66 -12.14
CA LEU A 20 36.83 10.02 -12.70
C LEU A 20 35.70 10.16 -11.67
N GLU A 21 34.89 11.20 -11.80
CA GLU A 21 33.60 11.25 -11.10
C GLU A 21 32.69 10.17 -11.70
N ILE A 22 32.68 9.01 -11.06
CA ILE A 22 31.59 8.07 -11.21
C ILE A 22 30.38 8.76 -10.58
N VAL A 23 29.57 9.40 -11.42
CA VAL A 23 28.19 9.71 -11.04
C VAL A 23 27.52 8.35 -10.84
N LEU A 24 27.48 7.89 -9.59
CA LEU A 24 26.56 6.85 -9.18
C LEU A 24 25.18 7.42 -9.46
N LEU A 25 24.61 7.04 -10.60
CA LEU A 25 23.19 7.16 -10.83
C LEU A 25 22.56 6.26 -9.77
N GLU A 26 22.24 6.82 -8.60
CA GLU A 26 21.35 6.16 -7.66
C GLU A 26 20.10 5.82 -8.46
N CYS A 27 19.92 4.54 -8.78
CA CYS A 27 18.61 4.04 -9.13
C CYS A 27 17.77 4.23 -7.87
N LYS A 28 17.15 5.40 -7.74
CA LYS A 28 16.18 5.70 -6.67
C LYS A 28 14.99 4.79 -6.92
N GLY A 29 15.10 3.56 -6.43
CA GLY A 29 14.03 2.60 -6.41
C GLY A 29 12.86 3.14 -5.59
N THR A 30 11.68 2.55 -5.77
CA THR A 30 10.53 2.90 -4.94
C THR A 30 10.70 2.25 -3.57
N PRO A 31 10.95 3.00 -2.48
CA PRO A 31 11.11 2.39 -1.17
C PRO A 31 9.79 1.79 -0.70
N LEU A 32 9.86 0.67 0.04
CA LEU A 32 8.69 0.10 0.68
C LEU A 32 8.24 1.00 1.83
N VAL A 33 7.06 1.59 1.72
CA VAL A 33 6.50 2.49 2.74
C VAL A 33 5.60 1.76 3.73
N ARG A 34 4.89 0.72 3.27
CA ARG A 34 3.95 -0.03 4.10
C ARG A 34 3.72 -1.42 3.53
N MET A 35 3.57 -2.39 4.42
CA MET A 35 3.13 -3.74 4.11
C MET A 35 1.97 -4.11 5.05
N TYR A 36 0.83 -4.48 4.48
CA TYR A 36 -0.30 -5.04 5.22
C TYR A 36 -0.26 -6.54 5.01
N GLN A 37 0.04 -7.31 6.06
CA GLN A 37 0.22 -8.76 5.93
C GLN A 37 0.01 -9.49 7.24
N GLU A 38 -0.21 -10.80 7.10
CA GLU A 38 -0.27 -11.76 8.22
C GLU A 38 -1.25 -11.30 9.31
N GLU A 39 -0.87 -11.43 10.59
CA GLU A 39 -1.73 -11.14 11.73
C GLU A 39 -2.12 -9.67 11.83
N THR A 40 -1.22 -8.79 11.41
CA THR A 40 -1.40 -7.32 11.50
C THR A 40 -2.15 -6.72 10.31
N PHE A 41 -2.58 -7.55 9.36
CA PHE A 41 -3.23 -7.07 8.13
C PHE A 41 -4.40 -6.13 8.44
N PHE A 42 -5.24 -6.44 9.44
CA PHE A 42 -6.46 -5.70 9.76
C PHE A 42 -6.31 -4.57 10.80
N ASP A 43 -5.08 -4.20 11.16
CA ASP A 43 -4.83 -3.25 12.25
C ASP A 43 -5.12 -1.80 11.86
N ARG A 44 -4.90 -1.45 10.59
CA ARG A 44 -4.95 -0.08 10.08
C ARG A 44 -6.04 0.13 9.03
N TRP A 45 -7.22 -0.37 9.35
CA TRP A 45 -8.39 -0.32 8.49
C TRP A 45 -9.63 0.11 9.25
N THR A 46 -10.34 1.07 8.66
CA THR A 46 -11.66 1.49 9.07
C THR A 46 -12.72 0.69 8.31
N TYR A 47 -13.66 0.10 9.06
CA TYR A 47 -14.82 -0.62 8.51
C TYR A 47 -15.97 0.34 8.29
N ALA A 48 -16.60 0.29 7.12
CA ALA A 48 -17.62 1.26 6.74
C ALA A 48 -18.84 1.29 7.70
N GLY A 49 -19.33 0.13 8.15
CA GLY A 49 -20.41 0.05 9.14
C GLY A 49 -21.74 0.68 8.68
N THR A 50 -22.02 0.68 7.38
CA THR A 50 -23.19 1.33 6.76
C THR A 50 -23.69 0.55 5.55
N TYR A 51 -24.91 0.81 5.11
CA TYR A 51 -25.41 0.28 3.83
C TYR A 51 -24.58 0.82 2.66
N ASN A 52 -24.63 0.15 1.51
CA ASN A 52 -23.95 0.63 0.30
C ASN A 52 -24.61 1.89 -0.28
N ASN A 53 -24.27 3.05 0.29
CA ASN A 53 -24.77 4.37 -0.11
C ASN A 53 -24.02 4.98 -1.30
N THR A 54 -22.84 4.47 -1.65
CA THR A 54 -22.00 5.06 -2.70
C THR A 54 -22.30 4.50 -4.09
N THR A 55 -22.61 3.20 -4.20
CA THR A 55 -22.90 2.56 -5.49
C THR A 55 -24.28 1.93 -5.56
N HIS A 56 -25.09 2.10 -4.51
CA HIS A 56 -26.48 1.62 -4.43
C HIS A 56 -26.64 0.11 -4.68
N GLY A 57 -25.59 -0.68 -4.41
CA GLY A 57 -25.62 -2.13 -4.53
C GLY A 57 -26.40 -2.81 -3.40
N ASP A 58 -26.73 -4.08 -3.59
CA ASP A 58 -27.55 -4.85 -2.66
C ASP A 58 -26.75 -5.44 -1.48
N ALA A 59 -26.06 -4.57 -0.75
CA ALA A 59 -25.12 -4.95 0.29
C ALA A 59 -25.20 -4.06 1.54
N ILE A 60 -24.95 -4.66 2.71
CA ILE A 60 -24.66 -3.97 3.97
C ILE A 60 -23.19 -4.16 4.32
N PHE A 61 -22.46 -3.07 4.49
CA PHE A 61 -21.11 -3.14 5.03
C PHE A 61 -21.17 -3.17 6.54
N VAL A 62 -20.99 -4.36 7.11
CA VAL A 62 -21.05 -4.56 8.56
C VAL A 62 -19.81 -3.99 9.26
N ASN A 63 -19.98 -3.58 10.52
CA ASN A 63 -18.90 -2.99 11.32
C ASN A 63 -17.87 -4.06 11.79
N LYS A 64 -16.70 -3.60 12.26
CA LYS A 64 -15.58 -4.46 12.69
C LYS A 64 -15.96 -5.49 13.75
N SER A 65 -16.83 -5.14 14.71
CA SER A 65 -17.23 -6.07 15.77
C SER A 65 -18.08 -7.22 15.20
N VAL A 66 -19.08 -6.92 14.37
CA VAL A 66 -19.96 -7.93 13.76
C VAL A 66 -19.19 -8.86 12.82
N VAL A 67 -18.31 -8.32 11.97
CA VAL A 67 -17.54 -9.14 11.03
C VAL A 67 -16.55 -10.08 11.71
N THR A 68 -15.98 -9.70 12.86
CA THR A 68 -14.94 -10.50 13.53
C THR A 68 -15.51 -11.50 14.52
N THR A 69 -16.64 -11.17 15.16
CA THR A 69 -17.18 -11.99 16.26
C THR A 69 -18.36 -12.86 15.86
N SER A 70 -19.26 -12.35 15.02
CA SER A 70 -20.54 -13.02 14.73
C SER A 70 -20.56 -13.69 13.36
N LEU A 71 -20.04 -13.01 12.33
CA LEU A 71 -20.16 -13.49 10.95
C LEU A 71 -18.86 -14.08 10.38
N GLN A 72 -17.73 -13.79 11.02
CA GLN A 72 -16.40 -14.22 10.58
C GLN A 72 -16.16 -13.91 9.09
N LEU A 73 -16.41 -12.65 8.71
CA LEU A 73 -16.19 -12.15 7.35
C LEU A 73 -14.78 -11.60 7.13
N THR A 74 -14.08 -11.30 8.22
CA THR A 74 -12.66 -10.93 8.21
C THR A 74 -11.92 -11.66 9.31
N TYR A 75 -10.83 -12.34 8.96
CA TYR A 75 -9.98 -13.06 9.91
C TYR A 75 -8.65 -13.43 9.25
N VAL A 76 -7.69 -13.85 10.06
CA VAL A 76 -6.41 -14.40 9.58
C VAL A 76 -6.44 -15.91 9.83
N THR A 77 -6.13 -16.68 8.79
CA THR A 77 -6.04 -18.15 8.90
C THR A 77 -4.81 -18.58 9.70
N SER A 78 -4.76 -19.84 10.14
CA SER A 78 -3.56 -20.42 10.76
C SER A 78 -2.31 -20.37 9.86
N ASN A 79 -2.51 -20.29 8.54
CA ASN A 79 -1.45 -20.15 7.55
C ASN A 79 -1.04 -18.68 7.31
N ARG A 80 -1.50 -17.77 8.17
CA ARG A 80 -1.18 -16.32 8.11
C ARG A 80 -1.68 -15.61 6.85
N ILE A 81 -2.73 -16.16 6.24
CA ILE A 81 -3.41 -15.53 5.10
C ILE A 81 -4.61 -14.74 5.61
N PRO A 82 -4.67 -13.41 5.39
CA PRO A 82 -5.84 -12.59 5.66
C PRO A 82 -6.99 -12.96 4.72
N ILE A 83 -8.18 -13.13 5.28
CA ILE A 83 -9.41 -13.42 4.54
C ILE A 83 -10.36 -12.25 4.67
N ILE A 84 -10.90 -11.81 3.53
CA ILE A 84 -12.04 -10.90 3.43
C ILE A 84 -13.06 -11.59 2.56
N ARG A 85 -14.29 -11.77 3.07
CA ARG A 85 -15.33 -12.50 2.36
C ARG A 85 -16.71 -11.90 2.56
N VAL A 86 -17.63 -12.25 1.66
CA VAL A 86 -19.06 -11.97 1.78
C VAL A 86 -19.75 -13.07 2.59
N GLY A 87 -20.86 -12.74 3.28
CA GLY A 87 -21.71 -13.74 3.92
C GLY A 87 -22.34 -14.70 2.89
N ASN A 88 -22.12 -16.00 3.05
CA ASN A 88 -22.55 -17.04 2.11
C ASN A 88 -23.30 -18.22 2.75
N SER A 89 -23.62 -18.15 4.04
CA SER A 89 -24.26 -19.23 4.79
C SER A 89 -25.78 -19.12 4.88
N SER A 90 -26.34 -17.96 4.55
CA SER A 90 -27.78 -17.68 4.64
C SER A 90 -28.39 -17.28 3.30
N THR A 91 -29.66 -17.63 3.14
CA THR A 91 -30.56 -17.01 2.18
C THR A 91 -30.84 -15.58 2.63
N VAL A 92 -30.84 -14.64 1.68
CA VAL A 92 -31.20 -13.25 1.92
C VAL A 92 -32.60 -13.07 1.36
N ASP A 93 -33.55 -12.76 2.24
CA ASP A 93 -34.94 -12.56 1.85
C ASP A 93 -35.10 -11.33 0.95
N TYR A 94 -36.17 -11.32 0.15
CA TYR A 94 -36.47 -10.19 -0.71
C TYR A 94 -36.54 -8.88 0.08
N ASN A 95 -35.95 -7.82 -0.48
CA ASN A 95 -35.81 -6.49 0.13
C ASN A 95 -34.80 -6.39 1.29
N TYR A 96 -34.13 -7.49 1.66
CA TYR A 96 -32.95 -7.46 2.51
C TYR A 96 -31.67 -7.50 1.69
N LYS A 97 -30.58 -7.08 2.32
CA LYS A 97 -29.27 -6.88 1.69
C LYS A 97 -28.26 -7.89 2.25
N ARG A 98 -27.30 -8.30 1.43
CA ARG A 98 -26.28 -9.26 1.88
C ARG A 98 -25.20 -8.57 2.71
N ASP A 99 -24.90 -9.13 3.88
CA ASP A 99 -23.78 -8.67 4.71
C ASP A 99 -22.44 -8.92 4.01
N THR A 100 -21.63 -7.87 3.94
CA THR A 100 -20.30 -7.90 3.32
C THR A 100 -19.38 -6.89 3.98
N VAL A 101 -18.16 -6.78 3.47
CA VAL A 101 -17.09 -5.98 4.05
C VAL A 101 -16.64 -4.90 3.07
N ARG A 102 -16.55 -3.67 3.57
CA ARG A 102 -15.77 -2.59 2.96
C ARG A 102 -14.85 -2.02 4.02
N ILE A 103 -13.56 -2.07 3.72
CA ILE A 103 -12.52 -1.49 4.55
C ILE A 103 -11.79 -0.39 3.78
N THR A 104 -11.38 0.65 4.48
CA THR A 104 -10.53 1.73 3.97
C THR A 104 -9.29 1.80 4.84
N SER A 105 -8.10 1.94 4.23
CA SER A 105 -6.86 2.09 5.00
C SER A 105 -6.88 3.39 5.79
N ASP A 106 -6.40 3.34 7.03
CA ASP A 106 -6.24 4.56 7.84
C ASP A 106 -5.07 5.42 7.31
N ASP A 107 -4.17 4.79 6.55
CA ASP A 107 -3.05 5.45 5.89
C ASP A 107 -3.47 6.06 4.53
N SER A 108 -2.84 7.19 4.18
CA SER A 108 -3.02 7.89 2.91
C SER A 108 -1.65 8.15 2.27
N TYR A 109 -1.59 8.06 0.94
CA TYR A 109 -0.33 8.08 0.21
C TYR A 109 -0.39 9.11 -0.91
N ARG A 110 0.75 9.73 -1.20
CA ARG A 110 0.85 10.79 -2.20
C ARG A 110 0.73 10.22 -3.61
N ILE A 111 0.29 11.05 -4.55
CA ILE A 111 0.38 10.75 -5.98
C ILE A 111 1.84 10.40 -6.32
N GLY A 112 2.04 9.39 -7.18
CA GLY A 112 3.35 8.81 -7.50
C GLY A 112 3.73 7.60 -6.62
N SER A 113 2.91 7.24 -5.63
CA SER A 113 3.08 5.99 -4.88
C SER A 113 2.64 4.78 -5.70
N ILE A 114 3.33 3.64 -5.51
CA ILE A 114 2.99 2.36 -6.14
C ILE A 114 2.35 1.44 -5.11
N TRP A 115 1.35 0.67 -5.54
CA TRP A 115 0.61 -0.27 -4.72
C TRP A 115 0.63 -1.64 -5.38
N GLY A 116 0.95 -2.67 -4.59
CA GLY A 116 0.89 -4.06 -5.02
C GLY A 116 -0.12 -4.83 -4.18
N LEU A 117 -0.97 -5.62 -4.82
CA LEU A 117 -1.83 -6.60 -4.17
C LEU A 117 -1.38 -8.00 -4.61
N ASN A 118 -0.87 -8.79 -3.67
CA ASN A 118 -0.65 -10.21 -3.87
C ASN A 118 -1.84 -10.97 -3.27
N ALA A 119 -2.75 -11.45 -4.12
CA ALA A 119 -3.94 -12.17 -3.71
C ALA A 119 -3.99 -13.55 -4.37
N VAL A 120 -4.16 -14.59 -3.56
CA VAL A 120 -4.32 -15.97 -4.04
C VAL A 120 -5.73 -16.24 -4.59
N HIS A 121 -6.71 -15.43 -4.21
CA HIS A 121 -8.10 -15.54 -4.64
C HIS A 121 -8.81 -14.18 -4.55
N LEU A 122 -9.65 -13.88 -5.53
CA LEU A 122 -10.56 -12.73 -5.52
C LEU A 122 -12.00 -13.22 -5.60
N SER A 123 -12.92 -12.53 -4.94
CA SER A 123 -14.35 -12.90 -4.96
C SER A 123 -14.89 -12.97 -6.39
N ASN A 124 -15.69 -14.00 -6.67
CA ASN A 124 -16.28 -14.24 -7.99
C ASN A 124 -17.71 -14.77 -7.84
N GLY A 125 -18.48 -14.71 -8.93
CA GLY A 125 -19.87 -15.17 -9.00
C GLY A 125 -20.81 -14.14 -9.64
N CYS A 126 -22.01 -14.57 -10.02
CA CYS A 126 -23.04 -13.67 -10.54
C CYS A 126 -23.40 -12.61 -9.50
N SER A 127 -23.66 -11.37 -9.95
CA SER A 127 -23.99 -10.22 -9.11
C SER A 127 -22.87 -9.72 -8.16
N VAL A 128 -21.69 -10.34 -8.17
CA VAL A 128 -20.57 -9.92 -7.32
C VAL A 128 -19.75 -8.84 -8.04
N TRP A 129 -19.44 -7.75 -7.33
CA TRP A 129 -18.55 -6.69 -7.80
C TRP A 129 -17.41 -6.48 -6.79
N PRO A 130 -16.29 -7.21 -6.92
CA PRO A 130 -15.11 -6.99 -6.08
C PRO A 130 -14.35 -5.75 -6.55
N ALA A 131 -13.71 -5.03 -5.62
CA ALA A 131 -12.89 -3.88 -5.96
C ALA A 131 -11.69 -3.73 -5.02
N PHE A 132 -10.51 -3.52 -5.60
CA PHE A 132 -9.32 -3.00 -4.95
C PHE A 132 -8.96 -1.69 -5.65
N TRP A 133 -9.12 -0.58 -4.94
CA TRP A 133 -9.05 0.77 -5.53
C TRP A 133 -8.63 1.79 -4.47
N SER A 134 -8.23 2.98 -4.93
CA SER A 134 -7.87 4.11 -4.08
C SER A 134 -8.74 5.33 -4.43
N TYR A 135 -8.88 6.24 -3.48
CA TYR A 135 -9.59 7.50 -3.66
C TYR A 135 -8.93 8.64 -2.89
N GLY A 136 -9.33 9.87 -3.24
CA GLY A 136 -8.80 11.08 -2.61
C GLY A 136 -9.21 11.18 -1.14
N LYS A 137 -8.27 11.61 -0.29
CA LYS A 137 -8.57 11.91 1.10
C LYS A 137 -9.57 13.06 1.19
N GLY A 138 -10.65 12.88 1.98
CA GLY A 138 -11.70 13.89 2.16
C GLY A 138 -12.82 13.84 1.12
N VAL A 139 -12.80 12.87 0.21
CA VAL A 139 -13.93 12.56 -0.68
C VAL A 139 -14.70 11.40 -0.03
N THR A 140 -15.92 11.65 0.45
CA THR A 140 -16.82 10.65 1.03
C THR A 140 -17.97 10.34 0.09
#